data_AF-A0A3N5YFQ0-F1
#
_entry.id   AF-A0A3N5YFQ0-F1
#
_cell.length_a   1.000
_cell.length_b   1.000
_cell.length_c   1.000
_cell.angle_alpha   90.00
_cell.angle_beta   90.00
_cell.angle_gamma   90.00
#
_symmetry.space_group_name_H-M   'P 1'
#
loop_
_entity.id
_entity.type
_entity.pdbx_description
1 polymer ?
#
loop_
_entity_poly.entity_id
_entity_poly.type
_entity_poly.pdbx_seq_one_letter_code
_entity_poly.pdbx_strand_id
1 'polypeptide(L)' 'MTRVEAWLKAAVEDGAGRGLEDVRPLLEGLARATRALRAAPWNERAISLLERRPAPVAGNAGERDE' A
#
# COMPACT_ATOMS: atom_id res chain seq x y z
N MET A 1 6.40 -8.37 -10.62
CA MET A 1 5.26 -8.83 -9.80
C MET A 1 4.85 -7.71 -8.85
N THR A 2 3.63 -7.20 -8.96
CA THR A 2 3.13 -6.11 -8.11
C THR A 2 2.89 -6.60 -6.67
N ARG A 3 2.84 -5.68 -5.68
CA ARG A 3 2.52 -6.04 -4.29
C ARG A 3 1.17 -6.76 -4.16
N VAL A 4 0.20 -6.43 -5.02
CA VAL A 4 -1.12 -7.09 -5.06
C VAL A 4 -1.00 -8.53 -5.57
N GLU A 5 -0.18 -8.78 -6.59
CA GLU A 5 0.05 -10.14 -7.11
C GLU A 5 0.75 -11.04 -6.09
N ALA A 6 1.77 -10.51 -5.41
CA ALA A 6 2.48 -11.26 -4.38
C ALA A 6 1.56 -11.65 -3.22
N TRP A 7 0.72 -10.71 -2.77
CA TRP A 7 -0.29 -10.99 -1.75
C TRP A 7 -1.33 -12.02 -2.23
N LEU A 8 -1.88 -11.84 -3.44
CA LEU A 8 -2.92 -12.74 -3.97
C LEU A 8 -2.39 -14.18 -4.07
N LYS A 9 -1.15 -14.36 -4.53
CA LYS A 9 -0.53 -15.67 -4.62
C LYS A 9 -0.46 -16.35 -3.25
N ALA A 10 0.10 -15.67 -2.25
CA ALA A 10 0.22 -16.21 -0.90
C ALA A 10 -1.15 -16.52 -0.26
N ALA A 11 -2.15 -15.65 -0.49
CA ALA A 11 -3.49 -15.84 0.05
C ALA A 11 -4.23 -17.02 -0.60
N VAL A 12 -4.04 -17.24 -1.91
CA VAL A 12 -4.60 -18.42 -2.61
C VAL A 12 -3.93 -19.70 -2.15
N GLU A 13 -2.60 -19.70 -1.98
CA GLU A 13 -1.85 -20.86 -1.47
C GLU A 13 -2.28 -21.21 -0.04
N ASP A 14 -2.46 -20.22 0.84
CA ASP A 14 -2.98 -20.45 2.21
C ASP A 14 -4.43 -20.97 2.21
N GLY A 15 -5.30 -20.40 1.35
CA GLY A 15 -6.67 -20.89 1.19
C GLY A 15 -6.74 -22.34 0.72
N ALA A 16 -5.93 -22.69 -0.28
CA ALA A 16 -5.82 -24.06 -0.77
C ALA A 16 -5.27 -25.02 0.31
N GLY A 17 -4.24 -24.60 1.05
CA GLY A 17 -3.67 -25.38 2.16
C GLY A 17 -4.66 -25.65 3.30
N ARG A 18 -5.73 -24.84 3.41
CA ARG A 18 -6.82 -25.00 4.39
C ARG A 18 -8.07 -25.67 3.83
N GLY A 19 -8.08 -26.07 2.56
CA GLY A 19 -9.26 -26.64 1.91
C GLY A 19 -10.40 -25.63 1.66
N LEU A 20 -10.08 -24.34 1.59
CA LEU A 20 -11.04 -23.24 1.39
C LEU A 20 -11.05 -22.77 -0.07
N GLU A 21 -11.31 -23.68 -1.01
CA GLU A 21 -11.24 -23.36 -2.45
C GLU A 21 -12.26 -22.30 -2.87
N ASP A 22 -13.42 -22.27 -2.24
CA ASP A 22 -14.49 -21.29 -2.48
C ASP A 22 -14.07 -19.84 -2.18
N VAL A 23 -13.00 -19.63 -1.41
CA VAL A 23 -12.47 -18.31 -1.07
C VAL A 23 -11.63 -17.73 -2.22
N ARG A 24 -11.11 -18.56 -3.12
CA ARG A 24 -10.31 -18.12 -4.27
C ARG A 24 -10.98 -17.03 -5.12
N PRO A 25 -12.24 -17.18 -5.60
CA PRO A 25 -12.89 -16.14 -6.39
C PRO A 25 -13.07 -14.82 -5.61
N LEU A 26 -13.24 -14.87 -4.28
CA LEU A 26 -13.35 -13.68 -3.42
C LEU A 26 -12.01 -12.94 -3.35
N LEU A 27 -10.90 -13.66 -3.16
CA LEU A 27 -9.55 -13.10 -3.14
C LEU A 27 -9.18 -12.45 -4.47
N GLU A 28 -9.53 -13.10 -5.59
CA GLU A 28 -9.34 -12.55 -6.92
C GLU A 28 -10.18 -11.29 -7.16
N GLY A 29 -11.43 -11.28 -6.66
CA GLY A 29 -12.29 -10.09 -6.68
C GLY A 29 -11.67 -8.92 -5.91
N LEU A 30 -11.19 -9.15 -4.70
CA LEU A 30 -10.51 -8.15 -3.89
C LEU A 30 -9.23 -7.63 -4.58
N ALA A 31 -8.46 -8.52 -5.20
CA ALA A 31 -7.27 -8.14 -5.96
C ALA A 31 -7.62 -7.22 -7.15
N ARG A 32 -8.71 -7.51 -7.88
CA ARG A 32 -9.21 -6.65 -8.96
C ARG A 32 -9.62 -5.27 -8.44
N ALA A 33 -10.44 -5.23 -7.38
CA ALA A 33 -10.86 -3.97 -6.76
C ALA A 33 -9.66 -3.13 -6.29
N THR A 34 -8.68 -3.77 -5.63
CA THR A 34 -7.47 -3.09 -5.15
C THR A 34 -6.63 -2.52 -6.29
N ARG A 35 -6.50 -3.24 -7.42
CA ARG A 35 -5.82 -2.71 -8.62
C ARG A 35 -6.56 -1.49 -9.17
N ALA A 36 -7.88 -1.56 -9.30
CA ALA A 36 -8.70 -0.45 -9.79
C ALA A 36 -8.58 0.79 -8.90
N LEU A 37 -8.65 0.62 -7.58
CA LEU A 37 -8.47 1.71 -6.62
C LEU A 37 -7.07 2.34 -6.71
N ARG A 38 -6.02 1.52 -6.83
CA ARG A 38 -4.65 2.03 -6.90
C ARG A 38 -4.34 2.76 -8.20
N ALA A 39 -4.95 2.32 -9.30
CA ALA A 39 -4.81 2.93 -10.61
C ALA A 39 -5.74 4.15 -10.81
N ALA A 40 -6.62 4.45 -9.85
CA ALA A 40 -7.57 5.54 -9.99
C ALA A 40 -6.85 6.90 -9.99
N PRO A 41 -7.22 7.85 -10.86
CA PRO A 41 -6.53 9.14 -10.99
C PRO A 41 -6.48 9.95 -9.69
N TRP A 42 -7.51 9.85 -8.85
CA TRP A 42 -7.56 10.54 -7.56
C TRP A 42 -6.52 10.00 -6.56
N ASN A 43 -6.01 8.78 -6.79
CA ASN A 43 -5.06 8.12 -5.92
C ASN A 43 -3.60 8.56 -6.16
N GLU A 44 -3.34 9.40 -7.16
CA GLU A 44 -2.02 10.06 -7.34
C GLU A 44 -1.61 10.88 -6.10
N ARG A 45 -2.59 11.45 -5.37
CA ARG A 45 -2.35 12.19 -4.12
C ARG A 45 -1.78 11.32 -3.00
N ALA A 46 -2.16 10.04 -2.94
CA ALA A 46 -1.66 9.13 -1.91
C ALA A 46 -0.18 8.79 -2.11
N ILE A 47 0.29 8.75 -3.36
CA ILE A 47 1.71 8.56 -3.70
C ILE A 47 2.49 9.84 -3.38
N SER A 48 1.97 11.01 -3.78
CA SER A 48 2.61 12.31 -3.53
C SER A 48 2.82 12.62 -2.03
N LEU A 49 1.92 12.16 -1.16
CA LEU A 49 2.08 12.32 0.30
C LEU A 49 3.22 11.48 0.89
N LEU A 50 3.58 10.34 0.29
CA LEU A 50 4.70 9.52 0.72
C LEU A 50 6.06 10.10 0.28
N GLU A 51 6.06 10.90 -0.78
CA GLU A 51 7.27 11.57 -1.31
C GLU A 51 7.57 12.90 -0.61
N ARG A 52 6.62 13.44 0.15
CA ARG A 52 6.81 14.67 0.93
C ARG A 52 7.70 14.37 2.12
N ARG A 53 9.03 14.52 1.93
CA ARG A 53 10.00 14.57 3.04
C ARG A 53 9.45 15.52 4.11
N PRO A 54 9.43 15.13 5.40
CA PRO A 54 9.18 16.11 6.44
C PRO A 54 10.22 17.21 6.29
N ALA A 55 9.77 18.47 6.24
CA ALA A 55 10.67 19.61 6.20
C ALA A 55 11.68 19.45 7.35
N PRO A 56 12.98 19.74 7.12
CA PRO A 56 13.93 19.76 8.22
C PRO A 56 13.36 20.72 9.27
N VAL A 57 13.10 20.20 10.48
CA VAL A 57 12.65 21.03 11.59
C VAL A 57 13.71 22.13 11.73
N ALA A 58 13.31 23.38 11.48
CA ALA A 58 14.21 24.50 11.65
C ALA A 58 14.60 24.49 13.13
N GLY A 59 15.82 24.05 13.43
CA GLY A 59 16.38 24.15 14.76
C GLY A 59 16.31 25.62 15.17
N ASN A 60 15.67 25.89 16.31
CA ASN A 60 15.51 27.23 16.83
C ASN A 60 16.86 27.96 16.81
N ALA A 61 16.94 28.99 15.96
CA ALA A 61 17.92 30.04 16.10
C ALA A 61 17.56 30.78 17.39
N GLY A 62 18.21 30.39 18.48
CA GLY A 62 18.01 30.97 19.80
C GLY A 62 19.31 30.93 20.59
N GLU A 63 19.95 32.09 20.65
CA GLU A 63 20.79 32.58 21.74
C GLU A 63 22.03 31.75 22.15
N ARG A 64 23.21 32.33 21.86
CA ARG A 64 23.93 33.13 22.86
C ARG A 64 25.13 33.82 22.22
N ASP A 65 25.06 35.15 22.18
CA ASP A 65 26.26 36.00 22.20
C ASP A 65 26.93 35.79 23.57
N GLU A 66 28.17 35.30 23.58
CA GLU A 66 29.22 35.61 24.58
C GLU A 66 30.60 35.54 23.92
#